data_AF-D2W5E4-F1
#
_entry.id   AF-D2W5E4-F1
#
_cell.length_a   1.000
_cell.length_b   1.000
_cell.length_c   1.000
_cell.angle_alpha   90.00
_cell.angle_beta   90.00
_cell.angle_gamma   90.00
#
_symmetry.space_group_name_H-M   'P 1'
#
loop_
_entity.id
_entity.type
_entity.pdbx_description
1 polymer ?
#
loop_
_entity_poly.entity_id
_entity_poly.type
_entity_poly.pdbx_seq_one_letter_code
_entity_poly.pdbx_strand_id
1 'polypeptide(L)'
;MKAPVLALFVLFLMVVIVSARSAEGRSNKLSSSLLRDRNIGYKRDLEKFQRRIDRLKEQLEFFAESDSEGLSERDFLRKFYLSTGGHYWRNNTGWNTMDTGKETNFCSWYGVKCIGNQYNVLSLNLARNNLTGVLPTGIADSLQSVMIINLAFNAIGGQIPKEYGEIPSLTGIHLGSNHFEGLLPSGLCRVLSCDCYNNPKLLCPADNCNNNHCNMAVCNCGGLTMCNSDADCYGKLCSRCVSNGSPFFKICK
;
A
#
# COMPACT_ATOMS: atom_id res chain seq x y z
N MET A 1 5.92 -4.38 -27.57
CA MET A 1 7.39 -4.54 -27.68
C MET A 1 7.84 -5.67 -26.75
N LYS A 2 7.81 -6.92 -27.23
CA LYS A 2 8.12 -8.13 -26.45
C LYS A 2 9.32 -8.82 -27.12
N ALA A 3 10.52 -8.70 -26.57
CA ALA A 3 11.71 -9.46 -27.00
C ALA A 3 12.93 -9.37 -26.05
N PRO A 4 13.27 -8.24 -25.39
CA PRO A 4 14.59 -8.13 -24.76
C PRO A 4 14.68 -8.74 -23.34
N VAL A 5 13.56 -8.87 -22.63
CA VAL A 5 13.57 -9.34 -21.22
C VAL A 5 13.77 -10.85 -21.12
N LEU A 6 13.22 -11.63 -22.07
CA LEU A 6 13.36 -13.09 -22.11
C LEU A 6 14.81 -13.50 -22.42
N ALA A 7 15.50 -12.74 -23.28
CA ALA A 7 16.89 -12.99 -23.64
C ALA A 7 17.85 -12.75 -22.45
N LEU A 8 17.62 -11.67 -21.68
CA LEU A 8 18.38 -11.37 -20.46
C LEU A 8 18.18 -12.44 -19.38
N PHE A 9 16.97 -13.01 -19.28
CA PHE A 9 16.65 -14.06 -18.32
C PHE A 9 17.33 -15.40 -18.65
N VAL A 10 17.37 -15.77 -19.94
CA VAL A 10 18.08 -16.98 -20.41
C VAL A 10 19.59 -16.84 -20.23
N LEU A 11 20.16 -15.67 -20.50
CA LEU A 11 21.58 -15.38 -20.25
C LEU A 11 21.94 -15.48 -18.76
N PHE A 12 21.10 -14.98 -17.87
CA PHE A 12 21.31 -15.07 -16.43
C PHE A 12 21.26 -16.53 -15.93
N LEU A 13 20.30 -17.32 -16.41
CA LEU A 13 20.20 -18.76 -16.12
C LEU A 13 21.43 -19.55 -16.61
N MET A 14 21.94 -19.25 -17.81
CA MET A 14 23.15 -19.88 -18.35
C MET A 14 24.40 -19.56 -17.51
N VAL A 15 24.55 -18.31 -17.04
CA VAL A 15 25.67 -17.90 -16.17
C VAL A 15 25.62 -18.61 -14.81
N VAL A 16 24.43 -18.79 -14.24
CA VAL A 16 24.25 -19.50 -12.97
C VAL A 16 24.58 -21.00 -13.12
N ILE A 17 24.19 -21.64 -14.23
CA ILE A 17 24.48 -23.06 -14.50
C ILE A 17 25.98 -23.29 -14.73
N VAL A 18 26.66 -22.39 -15.46
CA VAL A 18 28.11 -22.47 -15.70
C VAL A 18 28.90 -22.25 -14.39
N SER A 19 28.44 -21.33 -13.54
CA SER A 19 29.06 -21.07 -12.23
C SER A 19 28.89 -22.25 -11.25
N ALA A 20 27.77 -22.98 -11.33
CA ALA A 20 27.54 -24.18 -10.53
C ALA A 20 28.46 -25.35 -10.93
N ARG A 21 28.72 -25.55 -12.23
CA ARG A 21 29.65 -26.59 -12.71
C ARG A 21 31.12 -26.29 -12.39
N SER A 22 31.51 -25.02 -12.30
CA SER A 22 32.89 -24.63 -11.94
C SER A 22 33.22 -24.89 -10.46
N ALA A 23 32.22 -25.03 -9.59
CA ALA A 23 32.42 -25.28 -8.16
C ALA A 23 32.68 -26.77 -7.83
N GLU A 24 32.28 -27.70 -8.70
CA GLU A 24 32.51 -29.15 -8.52
C GLU A 24 33.97 -29.58 -8.83
N GLY A 25 34.76 -28.73 -9.49
CA GLY A 25 36.14 -29.06 -9.92
C GLY A 25 37.26 -28.81 -8.90
N ARG A 26 36.99 -28.24 -7.72
CA ARG A 26 38.02 -27.93 -6.70
C ARG A 26 37.58 -28.31 -5.29
N SER A 27 37.50 -29.61 -4.99
CA SER A 27 37.44 -30.07 -3.61
C SER A 27 38.10 -31.45 -3.44
N ASN A 28 39.41 -31.51 -3.71
CA ASN A 28 40.24 -32.61 -3.19
C ASN A 28 40.97 -32.13 -1.93
N LYS A 29 40.67 -32.79 -0.81
CA LYS A 29 41.16 -32.59 0.58
C LYS A 29 40.31 -31.71 1.51
N LEU A 30 39.04 -32.08 1.72
CA LEU A 30 38.34 -31.79 2.98
C LEU A 30 37.67 -33.08 3.50
N SER A 31 37.62 -33.26 4.82
CA SER A 31 36.96 -34.41 5.47
C SER A 31 35.51 -34.55 4.99
N SER A 32 35.08 -35.79 4.76
CA SER A 32 33.75 -36.14 4.21
C SER A 32 32.57 -35.64 5.05
N SER A 33 32.77 -35.43 6.36
CA SER A 33 31.77 -34.83 7.26
C SER A 33 31.60 -33.32 7.03
N LEU A 34 32.69 -32.57 6.90
CA LEU A 34 32.67 -31.13 6.63
C LEU A 34 32.10 -30.81 5.24
N LEU A 35 32.33 -31.67 4.25
CA LEU A 35 31.73 -31.53 2.93
C LEU A 35 30.21 -31.80 2.94
N ARG A 36 29.74 -32.75 3.76
CA ARG A 36 28.30 -32.99 3.96
C ARG A 36 27.61 -31.78 4.61
N ASP A 37 28.17 -31.26 5.70
CA ASP A 37 27.56 -30.14 6.43
C ASP A 37 27.54 -28.86 5.58
N ARG A 38 28.61 -28.61 4.82
CA ARG A 38 28.68 -27.47 3.88
C ARG A 38 27.68 -27.60 2.73
N ASN A 39 27.49 -28.81 2.17
CA ASN A 39 26.46 -29.08 1.16
C ASN A 39 25.03 -28.94 1.70
N ILE A 40 24.78 -29.33 2.96
CA ILE A 40 23.48 -29.16 3.62
C ILE A 40 23.18 -27.67 3.81
N GLY A 41 24.16 -26.88 4.26
CA GLY A 41 24.04 -25.42 4.37
C GLY A 41 23.74 -24.77 3.02
N TYR A 42 24.51 -25.11 1.99
CA TYR A 42 24.33 -24.58 0.64
C TYR A 42 22.95 -24.93 0.05
N LYS A 43 22.48 -26.17 0.25
CA LYS A 43 21.14 -26.61 -0.15
C LYS A 43 20.04 -25.81 0.57
N ARG A 44 20.19 -25.58 1.87
CA ARG A 44 19.21 -24.84 2.69
C ARG A 44 19.12 -23.37 2.28
N ASP A 45 20.25 -22.76 1.89
CA ASP A 45 20.28 -21.39 1.39
C ASP A 45 19.76 -21.30 -0.06
N LEU A 46 20.04 -22.30 -0.91
CA LEU A 46 19.41 -22.41 -2.24
C LEU A 46 17.89 -22.50 -2.13
N GLU A 47 17.36 -23.30 -1.20
CA GLU A 47 15.91 -23.42 -0.97
C GLU A 47 15.29 -22.12 -0.45
N LYS A 48 16.01 -21.33 0.36
CA LYS A 48 15.56 -19.99 0.77
C LYS A 48 15.53 -19.01 -0.39
N PHE A 49 16.56 -19.04 -1.24
CA PHE A 49 16.65 -18.21 -2.42
C PHE A 49 15.59 -18.58 -3.47
N GLN A 50 15.40 -19.88 -3.71
CA GLN A 50 14.36 -20.40 -4.60
C GLN A 50 12.97 -19.96 -4.15
N ARG A 51 12.65 -20.08 -2.86
CA ARG A 51 11.39 -19.53 -2.29
C ARG A 51 11.24 -18.02 -2.48
N ARG A 52 12.35 -17.27 -2.55
CA ARG A 52 12.33 -15.82 -2.82
C ARG A 52 12.05 -15.54 -4.30
N ILE A 53 12.62 -16.35 -5.20
CA ILE A 53 12.35 -16.30 -6.64
C ILE A 53 10.91 -16.71 -6.93
N ASP A 54 10.39 -17.78 -6.31
CA ASP A 54 9.03 -18.25 -6.55
C ASP A 54 8.01 -17.19 -6.13
N ARG A 55 8.22 -16.51 -4.99
CA ARG A 55 7.40 -15.35 -4.58
C ARG A 55 7.49 -14.17 -5.54
N LEU A 56 8.67 -13.87 -6.07
CA LEU A 56 8.84 -12.79 -7.05
C LEU A 56 8.20 -13.16 -8.40
N LYS A 57 8.21 -14.44 -8.76
CA LYS A 57 7.51 -14.97 -9.94
C LYS A 57 6.00 -14.88 -9.78
N GLU A 58 5.44 -15.30 -8.64
CA GLU A 58 4.01 -15.12 -8.33
C GLU A 58 3.60 -13.64 -8.39
N GLN A 59 4.44 -12.74 -7.86
CA GLN A 59 4.22 -11.31 -7.96
C GLN A 59 4.23 -10.83 -9.43
N LEU A 60 5.17 -11.31 -10.25
CA LEU A 60 5.28 -10.92 -11.68
C LEU A 60 4.18 -11.52 -12.56
N GLU A 61 3.81 -12.78 -12.33
CA GLU A 61 2.77 -13.50 -13.07
C GLU A 61 1.39 -12.87 -12.81
N PHE A 62 1.15 -12.42 -11.58
CA PHE A 62 -0.06 -11.65 -11.25
C PHE A 62 -0.18 -10.31 -12.01
N PHE A 63 0.94 -9.61 -12.24
CA PHE A 63 0.94 -8.40 -13.09
C PHE A 63 0.79 -8.72 -14.59
N ALA A 64 0.96 -9.98 -15.00
CA ALA A 64 0.85 -10.42 -16.38
C ALA A 64 -0.54 -10.98 -16.75
N GLU A 65 -1.33 -11.42 -15.77
CA GLU A 65 -2.72 -11.91 -15.97
C GLU A 65 -3.80 -10.81 -15.90
N SER A 66 -3.46 -9.58 -15.50
CA SER A 66 -4.43 -8.50 -15.27
C SER A 66 -5.04 -7.85 -16.52
N ASP A 67 -4.93 -8.47 -17.70
CA ASP A 67 -5.20 -7.82 -18.99
C ASP A 67 -6.52 -8.23 -19.69
N SER A 68 -7.48 -8.93 -19.05
CA SER A 68 -8.73 -9.25 -19.78
C SER A 68 -10.07 -9.39 -19.04
N GLU A 69 -10.15 -9.31 -17.71
CA GLU A 69 -11.45 -9.24 -17.01
C GLU A 69 -11.36 -8.19 -15.89
N GLY A 70 -12.44 -7.41 -15.71
CA GLY A 70 -12.48 -6.35 -14.69
C GLY A 70 -12.11 -6.90 -13.32
N LEU A 71 -11.17 -6.24 -12.64
CA LEU A 71 -10.68 -6.67 -11.33
C LEU A 71 -11.86 -6.70 -10.34
N SER A 72 -12.20 -7.88 -9.83
CA SER A 72 -13.21 -7.99 -8.77
C SER A 72 -12.75 -7.26 -7.51
N GLU A 73 -13.67 -6.88 -6.62
CA GLU A 73 -13.31 -6.27 -5.32
C GLU A 73 -12.29 -7.14 -4.57
N ARG A 74 -12.47 -8.47 -4.63
CA ARG A 74 -11.55 -9.43 -4.04
C ARG A 74 -10.15 -9.35 -4.64
N ASP A 75 -10.04 -9.27 -5.96
CA ASP A 75 -8.73 -9.19 -6.64
C ASP A 75 -8.02 -7.89 -6.32
N PHE A 76 -8.77 -6.78 -6.25
CA PHE A 76 -8.22 -5.52 -5.80
C PHE A 76 -7.74 -5.59 -4.35
N LEU A 77 -8.53 -6.15 -3.43
CA LEU A 77 -8.13 -6.29 -2.03
C LEU A 77 -6.89 -7.20 -1.90
N ARG A 78 -6.76 -8.25 -2.73
CA ARG A 78 -5.55 -9.08 -2.82
C ARG A 78 -4.35 -8.29 -3.31
N LYS A 79 -4.51 -7.53 -4.40
CA LYS A 79 -3.47 -6.64 -4.93
C LYS A 79 -3.05 -5.61 -3.89
N PHE A 80 -4.00 -5.04 -3.16
CA PHE A 80 -3.78 -4.09 -2.07
C PHE A 80 -2.97 -4.73 -0.92
N TYR A 81 -3.34 -5.94 -0.51
CA TYR A 81 -2.61 -6.69 0.51
C TYR A 81 -1.15 -6.91 0.11
N LEU A 82 -0.90 -7.38 -1.12
CA LEU A 82 0.44 -7.69 -1.60
C LEU A 82 1.29 -6.41 -1.78
N SER A 83 0.72 -5.36 -2.37
CA SER A 83 1.43 -4.10 -2.66
C SER A 83 1.78 -3.29 -1.41
N THR A 84 1.07 -3.51 -0.30
CA THR A 84 1.28 -2.77 0.95
C THR A 84 1.95 -3.58 2.07
N GLY A 85 2.61 -4.67 1.71
CA GLY A 85 3.43 -5.46 2.64
C GLY A 85 2.63 -6.40 3.55
N GLY A 86 1.51 -6.92 3.08
CA GLY A 86 0.49 -7.70 3.80
C GLY A 86 0.95 -8.62 4.94
N HIS A 87 2.00 -9.41 4.74
CA HIS A 87 2.53 -10.32 5.77
C HIS A 87 3.11 -9.60 6.99
N TYR A 88 3.44 -8.32 6.86
CA TYR A 88 4.07 -7.47 7.89
C TYR A 88 3.11 -6.45 8.52
N TRP A 89 1.83 -6.46 8.12
CA TRP A 89 0.81 -5.66 8.78
C TRP A 89 0.69 -6.08 10.25
N ARG A 90 0.35 -5.12 11.12
CA ARG A 90 0.14 -5.40 12.55
C ARG A 90 -1.07 -6.32 12.77
N ASN A 91 -2.13 -6.13 11.99
CA ASN A 91 -3.32 -6.97 11.97
C ASN A 91 -3.71 -7.25 10.51
N ASN A 92 -3.53 -8.50 10.08
CA ASN A 92 -3.93 -9.01 8.77
C ASN A 92 -4.95 -10.15 8.88
N THR A 93 -5.74 -10.18 9.96
CA THR A 93 -6.76 -11.22 10.17
C THR A 93 -7.73 -11.26 8.99
N GLY A 94 -7.88 -12.44 8.38
CA GLY A 94 -8.70 -12.65 7.17
C GLY A 94 -7.96 -12.33 5.87
N TRP A 95 -7.12 -11.30 5.85
CA TRP A 95 -6.32 -10.95 4.67
C TRP A 95 -5.29 -12.03 4.30
N ASN A 96 -4.74 -12.70 5.31
CA ASN A 96 -3.74 -13.76 5.12
C ASN A 96 -4.31 -15.11 4.69
N THR A 97 -5.63 -15.23 4.48
CA THR A 97 -6.29 -16.48 4.06
C THR A 97 -6.75 -16.46 2.60
N MET A 98 -6.42 -15.40 1.84
CA MET A 98 -6.90 -15.21 0.46
C MET A 98 -6.56 -16.36 -0.49
N ASP A 99 -5.37 -16.96 -0.34
CA ASP A 99 -4.90 -18.06 -1.20
C ASP A 99 -5.24 -19.44 -0.63
N THR A 100 -5.85 -19.54 0.56
CA THR A 100 -6.11 -20.84 1.20
C THR A 100 -7.44 -21.47 0.78
N GLY A 101 -8.26 -20.77 -0.01
CA GLY A 101 -9.60 -21.23 -0.44
C GLY A 101 -10.61 -21.41 0.71
N LYS A 102 -10.24 -21.06 1.95
CA LYS A 102 -11.06 -21.26 3.16
C LYS A 102 -11.95 -20.07 3.49
N GLU A 103 -11.49 -18.86 3.20
CA GLU A 103 -12.25 -17.64 3.44
C GLU A 103 -12.74 -17.09 2.09
N THR A 104 -14.06 -17.09 1.92
CA THR A 104 -14.70 -16.59 0.69
C THR A 104 -15.29 -15.20 0.89
N ASN A 105 -15.43 -14.73 2.13
CA ASN A 105 -16.10 -13.48 2.44
C ASN A 105 -15.11 -12.42 2.94
N PHE A 106 -14.68 -11.53 2.06
CA PHE A 106 -13.79 -10.43 2.44
C PHE A 106 -14.41 -9.39 3.37
N CYS A 107 -15.73 -9.41 3.56
CA CYS A 107 -16.40 -8.54 4.52
C CYS A 107 -16.10 -8.92 5.98
N SER A 108 -15.55 -10.11 6.23
CA SER A 108 -15.09 -10.54 7.56
C SER A 108 -13.66 -10.10 7.87
N TRP A 109 -12.93 -9.58 6.88
CA TRP A 109 -11.53 -9.23 7.03
C TRP A 109 -11.36 -7.99 7.89
N TYR A 110 -10.27 -7.96 8.64
CA TYR A 110 -9.99 -6.83 9.54
C TYR A 110 -10.00 -5.50 8.78
N GLY A 111 -10.80 -4.55 9.25
CA GLY A 111 -10.88 -3.22 8.65
C GLY A 111 -11.75 -3.14 7.40
N VAL A 112 -12.33 -4.23 6.90
CA VAL A 112 -13.30 -4.19 5.80
C VAL A 112 -14.71 -4.14 6.36
N LYS A 113 -15.53 -3.23 5.83
CA LYS A 113 -16.97 -3.18 6.08
C LYS A 113 -17.70 -3.16 4.74
N CYS A 114 -18.72 -4.00 4.59
CA CYS A 114 -19.53 -4.09 3.37
C CYS A 114 -20.95 -3.54 3.55
N ILE A 115 -21.63 -3.22 2.45
CA ILE A 115 -23.09 -2.99 2.42
C ILE A 115 -23.81 -4.32 2.19
N GLY A 116 -24.70 -4.69 3.12
CA GLY A 116 -25.62 -5.83 2.96
C GLY A 116 -24.93 -7.18 2.71
N ASN A 117 -25.67 -8.11 2.10
CA ASN A 117 -25.18 -9.45 1.73
C ASN A 117 -24.49 -9.49 0.35
N GLN A 118 -24.22 -8.35 -0.27
CA GLN A 118 -23.80 -8.26 -1.68
C GLN A 118 -22.29 -8.24 -1.90
N TYR A 119 -21.46 -8.36 -0.85
CA TYR A 119 -19.99 -8.30 -0.97
C TYR A 119 -19.51 -7.02 -1.66
N ASN A 120 -20.08 -5.87 -1.31
CA ASN A 120 -19.60 -4.57 -1.80
C ASN A 120 -18.92 -3.83 -0.66
N VAL A 121 -17.63 -3.49 -0.80
CA VAL A 121 -16.88 -2.72 0.20
C VAL A 121 -17.46 -1.32 0.32
N LEU A 122 -17.95 -1.01 1.52
CA LEU A 122 -18.44 0.30 1.94
C LEU A 122 -17.33 1.15 2.52
N SER A 123 -16.49 0.53 3.34
CA SER A 123 -15.45 1.22 4.08
C SER A 123 -14.25 0.31 4.30
N LEU A 124 -13.07 0.89 4.15
CA LEU A 124 -11.79 0.28 4.44
C LEU A 124 -11.07 1.10 5.50
N ASN A 125 -10.86 0.54 6.69
CA ASN A 125 -10.14 1.17 7.80
C ASN A 125 -8.96 0.32 8.24
N LEU A 126 -7.77 0.71 7.78
CA LEU A 126 -6.49 0.07 8.09
C LEU A 126 -5.51 1.07 8.71
N ALA A 127 -6.02 2.08 9.43
CA ALA A 127 -5.20 3.06 10.11
C ALA A 127 -4.32 2.39 11.18
N ARG A 128 -3.10 2.93 11.39
CA ARG A 128 -2.16 2.45 12.44
C ARG A 128 -1.79 0.97 12.33
N ASN A 129 -1.78 0.43 11.11
CA ASN A 129 -1.65 -1.01 10.86
C ASN A 129 -0.30 -1.43 10.25
N ASN A 130 0.69 -0.54 10.26
CA ASN A 130 2.05 -0.81 9.75
C ASN A 130 2.08 -1.19 8.25
N LEU A 131 1.17 -0.62 7.45
CA LEU A 131 1.21 -0.78 5.99
C LEU A 131 2.46 -0.09 5.45
N THR A 132 3.15 -0.73 4.52
CA THR A 132 4.35 -0.22 3.83
C THR A 132 4.12 -0.26 2.32
N GLY A 133 5.14 -0.09 1.47
CA GLY A 133 4.98 -0.25 0.02
C GLY A 133 4.25 0.92 -0.66
N VAL A 134 3.41 0.62 -1.67
CA VAL A 134 2.74 1.62 -2.52
C VAL A 134 1.26 1.30 -2.69
N LEU A 135 0.45 2.31 -3.01
CA LEU A 135 -0.96 2.10 -3.36
C LEU A 135 -1.09 1.48 -4.77
N PRO A 136 -1.89 0.42 -4.96
CA PRO A 136 -2.10 -0.19 -6.26
C PRO A 136 -3.07 0.62 -7.14
N THR A 137 -2.94 0.48 -8.46
CA THR A 137 -3.93 0.96 -9.44
C THR A 137 -5.17 0.06 -9.51
N GLY A 138 -6.25 0.54 -10.11
CA GLY A 138 -7.51 -0.18 -10.36
C GLY A 138 -8.58 0.03 -9.29
N ILE A 139 -8.37 0.91 -8.32
CA ILE A 139 -9.31 1.07 -7.19
C ILE A 139 -10.67 1.61 -7.64
N ALA A 140 -10.70 2.52 -8.62
CA ALA A 140 -11.93 3.13 -9.11
C ALA A 140 -12.82 2.12 -9.85
N ASP A 141 -12.19 1.20 -10.59
CA ASP A 141 -12.90 0.16 -11.33
C ASP A 141 -13.43 -0.93 -10.41
N SER A 142 -12.66 -1.29 -9.37
CA SER A 142 -13.00 -2.37 -8.45
C SER A 142 -13.92 -1.94 -7.31
N LEU A 143 -13.59 -0.89 -6.56
CA LEU A 143 -14.30 -0.52 -5.33
C LEU A 143 -15.28 0.63 -5.56
N GLN A 144 -16.25 0.45 -6.47
CA GLN A 144 -17.16 1.53 -6.89
C GLN A 144 -18.11 2.01 -5.78
N SER A 145 -18.37 1.17 -4.77
CA SER A 145 -19.28 1.46 -3.66
C SER A 145 -18.58 2.02 -2.41
N VAL A 146 -17.24 2.14 -2.42
CA VAL A 146 -16.51 2.55 -1.21
C VAL A 146 -16.74 4.03 -0.91
N MET A 147 -17.18 4.30 0.31
CA MET A 147 -17.43 5.65 0.79
C MET A 147 -16.29 6.19 1.64
N ILE A 148 -15.63 5.33 2.44
CA ILE A 148 -14.61 5.77 3.40
C ILE A 148 -13.36 4.90 3.29
N ILE A 149 -12.21 5.52 3.03
CA ILE A 149 -10.90 4.89 3.06
C ILE A 149 -10.04 5.57 4.14
N ASN A 150 -9.64 4.82 5.16
CA ASN A 150 -8.75 5.31 6.21
C ASN A 150 -7.46 4.50 6.26
N LEU A 151 -6.37 5.11 5.81
CA LEU A 151 -5.01 4.57 5.78
C LEU A 151 -4.03 5.41 6.60
N ALA A 152 -4.54 6.29 7.48
CA ALA A 152 -3.72 7.21 8.24
C ALA A 152 -2.78 6.48 9.22
N PHE A 153 -1.64 7.11 9.54
CA PHE A 153 -0.63 6.59 10.45
C PHE A 153 -0.06 5.23 10.03
N ASN A 154 0.32 5.12 8.75
CA ASN A 154 1.05 3.99 8.21
C ASN A 154 2.40 4.47 7.65
N ALA A 155 3.09 3.62 6.91
CA ALA A 155 4.37 3.90 6.29
C ALA A 155 4.32 3.74 4.75
N ILE A 156 3.14 3.96 4.15
CA ILE A 156 2.92 3.82 2.70
C ILE A 156 3.65 4.95 1.98
N GLY A 157 4.40 4.63 0.94
CA GLY A 157 5.16 5.60 0.13
C GLY A 157 4.71 5.65 -1.33
N GLY A 158 5.50 6.36 -2.14
CA GLY A 158 5.23 6.57 -3.56
C GLY A 158 4.11 7.57 -3.82
N GLN A 159 3.69 7.66 -5.09
CA GLN A 159 2.60 8.52 -5.52
C GLN A 159 1.24 7.90 -5.23
N ILE A 160 0.24 8.75 -4.97
CA ILE A 160 -1.16 8.33 -4.90
C ILE A 160 -1.68 8.23 -6.35
N PRO A 161 -2.13 7.05 -6.83
CA PRO A 161 -2.65 6.92 -8.18
C PRO A 161 -3.87 7.83 -8.40
N LYS A 162 -3.97 8.43 -9.59
CA LYS A 162 -5.04 9.40 -9.91
C LYS A 162 -6.46 8.84 -9.69
N GLU A 163 -6.62 7.54 -9.94
CA GLU A 163 -7.87 6.79 -9.86
C GLU A 163 -8.48 6.82 -8.45
N TYR A 164 -7.68 7.05 -7.39
CA TYR A 164 -8.22 7.24 -6.03
C TYR A 164 -9.14 8.46 -5.92
N GLY A 165 -8.92 9.48 -6.76
CA GLY A 165 -9.79 10.65 -6.87
C GLY A 165 -10.95 10.48 -7.86
N GLU A 166 -11.04 9.33 -8.52
CA GLU A 166 -12.05 9.01 -9.55
C GLU A 166 -13.11 8.03 -9.02
N ILE A 167 -13.00 7.59 -7.76
CA ILE A 167 -13.96 6.71 -7.10
C ILE A 167 -15.31 7.44 -6.93
N PRO A 168 -16.41 6.98 -7.56
CA PRO A 168 -17.65 7.75 -7.62
C PRO A 168 -18.33 7.97 -6.26
N SER A 169 -18.25 6.97 -5.37
CA SER A 169 -18.97 6.96 -4.10
C SER A 169 -18.15 7.52 -2.92
N LEU A 170 -16.90 7.91 -3.15
CA LEU A 170 -15.96 8.27 -2.10
C LEU A 170 -16.35 9.60 -1.44
N THR A 171 -16.61 9.56 -0.14
CA THR A 171 -16.93 10.74 0.67
C THR A 171 -15.85 11.05 1.70
N GLY A 172 -15.02 10.07 2.06
CA GLY A 172 -13.96 10.23 3.05
C GLY A 172 -12.68 9.50 2.68
N ILE A 173 -11.54 10.20 2.73
CA ILE A 173 -10.22 9.59 2.56
C ILE A 173 -9.19 10.20 3.52
N HIS A 174 -8.56 9.34 4.32
CA HIS A 174 -7.56 9.75 5.31
C HIS A 174 -6.22 9.07 5.01
N LEU A 175 -5.26 9.88 4.57
CA LEU A 175 -3.91 9.48 4.14
C LEU A 175 -2.82 10.09 5.04
N GLY A 176 -3.21 10.83 6.08
CA GLY A 176 -2.28 11.57 6.91
C GLY A 176 -1.27 10.70 7.66
N SER A 177 -0.08 11.23 7.90
CA SER A 177 1.04 10.52 8.54
C SER A 177 1.42 9.24 7.79
N ASN A 178 1.90 9.41 6.57
CA ASN A 178 2.47 8.37 5.70
C ASN A 178 3.76 8.91 5.05
N HIS A 179 4.27 8.23 4.04
CA HIS A 179 5.44 8.63 3.26
C HIS A 179 5.09 8.97 1.80
N PHE A 180 3.86 9.43 1.54
CA PHE A 180 3.43 9.77 0.18
C PHE A 180 4.27 10.91 -0.41
N GLU A 181 4.47 10.85 -1.72
CA GLU A 181 5.25 11.83 -2.48
C GLU A 181 4.60 12.19 -3.82
N GLY A 182 5.09 13.27 -4.44
CA GLY A 182 4.56 13.74 -5.73
C GLY A 182 3.30 14.57 -5.58
N LEU A 183 2.52 14.72 -6.65
CA LEU A 183 1.32 15.56 -6.64
C LEU A 183 0.11 14.78 -6.09
N LEU A 184 -0.66 15.42 -5.21
CA LEU A 184 -1.97 14.92 -4.82
C LEU A 184 -2.92 14.94 -6.04
N PRO A 185 -3.60 13.83 -6.36
CA PRO A 185 -4.64 13.79 -7.38
C PRO A 185 -5.73 14.85 -7.14
N SER A 186 -6.04 15.65 -8.16
CA SER A 186 -7.03 16.73 -8.07
C SER A 186 -8.44 16.25 -7.73
N GLY A 187 -8.79 15.00 -8.09
CA GLY A 187 -10.07 14.39 -7.69
C GLY A 187 -10.23 14.25 -6.18
N LEU A 188 -9.13 14.03 -5.44
CA LEU A 188 -9.16 13.97 -3.97
C LEU A 188 -9.42 15.33 -3.32
N CYS A 189 -9.13 16.43 -4.02
CA CYS A 189 -9.52 17.76 -3.54
C CYS A 189 -11.05 17.97 -3.51
N ARG A 190 -11.85 17.13 -4.17
CA ARG A 190 -13.32 17.23 -4.22
C ARG A 190 -14.03 16.32 -3.21
N VAL A 191 -13.31 15.41 -2.56
CA VAL A 191 -13.86 14.49 -1.57
C VAL A 191 -14.31 15.27 -0.34
N LEU A 192 -15.50 14.95 0.21
CA LEU A 192 -16.13 15.71 1.30
C LEU A 192 -15.24 15.81 2.56
N SER A 193 -14.48 14.76 2.85
CA SER A 193 -13.54 14.69 3.99
C SER A 193 -12.21 14.11 3.51
N CYS A 194 -11.20 14.95 3.28
CA CYS A 194 -9.87 14.53 2.83
C CYS A 194 -8.76 15.04 3.76
N ASP A 195 -8.04 14.11 4.41
CA ASP A 195 -6.92 14.43 5.30
C ASP A 195 -5.61 13.81 4.80
N CYS A 196 -4.70 14.62 4.26
CA CYS A 196 -3.41 14.14 3.72
C CYS A 196 -2.17 14.71 4.45
N TYR A 197 -2.36 15.29 5.64
CA TYR A 197 -1.31 15.95 6.46
C TYR A 197 -0.11 15.05 6.78
N ASN A 198 1.03 15.65 7.18
CA ASN A 198 2.23 14.91 7.61
C ASN A 198 2.72 13.87 6.57
N ASN A 199 2.73 14.28 5.29
CA ASN A 199 3.41 13.60 4.19
C ASN A 199 4.42 14.61 3.60
N PRO A 200 5.68 14.67 4.09
CA PRO A 200 6.59 15.79 3.80
C PRO A 200 6.95 16.00 2.33
N LYS A 201 6.78 14.96 1.49
CA LYS A 201 7.08 14.99 0.06
C LYS A 201 5.84 15.09 -0.83
N LEU A 202 4.65 15.14 -0.24
CA LEU A 202 3.38 15.26 -0.97
C LEU A 202 3.12 16.73 -1.28
N LEU A 203 2.88 17.03 -2.55
CA LEU A 203 2.68 18.35 -3.11
C LEU A 203 1.21 18.56 -3.46
N CYS A 204 0.70 19.77 -3.24
CA CYS A 204 -0.66 20.12 -3.61
C CYS A 204 -0.78 20.66 -5.03
N PRO A 205 -1.84 20.29 -5.77
CA PRO A 205 -2.20 21.00 -6.99
C PRO A 205 -2.64 22.43 -6.66
N ALA A 206 -2.21 23.39 -7.48
CA ALA A 206 -2.45 24.82 -7.29
C ALA A 206 -3.95 25.22 -7.38
N ASP A 207 -4.76 24.46 -8.10
CA ASP A 207 -6.03 24.98 -8.64
C ASP A 207 -7.32 24.40 -8.02
N ASN A 208 -7.30 23.57 -6.96
CA ASN A 208 -8.57 22.98 -6.50
C ASN A 208 -8.67 22.50 -5.05
N CYS A 209 -7.68 22.71 -4.21
CA CYS A 209 -7.72 22.27 -2.81
C CYS A 209 -8.12 23.40 -1.83
N ASN A 210 -8.93 24.37 -2.26
CA ASN A 210 -9.29 25.56 -1.47
C ASN A 210 -10.13 25.28 -0.20
N ASN A 211 -10.60 24.05 0.00
CA ASN A 211 -11.33 23.60 1.20
C ASN A 211 -10.84 22.23 1.72
N ASN A 212 -9.74 21.68 1.20
CA ASN A 212 -9.26 20.34 1.56
C ASN A 212 -7.76 20.36 1.87
N HIS A 213 -7.45 19.84 3.07
CA HIS A 213 -6.27 20.02 3.93
C HIS A 213 -4.91 19.59 3.37
N CYS A 214 -4.67 19.68 2.08
CA CYS A 214 -3.45 19.14 1.52
C CYS A 214 -2.25 20.07 1.61
N ASN A 215 -2.44 21.38 1.81
CA ASN A 215 -1.34 22.32 2.03
C ASN A 215 -1.47 22.97 3.41
N MET A 216 -0.65 22.54 4.36
CA MET A 216 -0.48 23.28 5.62
C MET A 216 0.64 24.30 5.44
N ALA A 217 0.38 25.28 4.57
CA ALA A 217 1.07 26.56 4.54
C ALA A 217 0.13 27.58 3.88
N VAL A 218 -0.28 28.59 4.67
CA VAL A 218 -1.07 29.78 4.29
C VAL A 218 -2.60 29.64 4.39
N CYS A 219 -3.17 30.61 5.11
CA CYS A 219 -4.51 30.71 5.69
C CYS A 219 -5.69 30.75 4.69
N ASN A 220 -6.86 30.28 5.14
CA ASN A 220 -8.02 31.17 5.31
C ASN A 220 -9.01 30.63 6.38
N CYS A 221 -9.56 31.54 7.19
CA CYS A 221 -10.50 31.24 8.27
C CYS A 221 -11.92 31.01 7.75
N GLY A 222 -12.18 29.78 7.28
CA GLY A 222 -13.51 29.20 7.06
C GLY A 222 -13.77 27.94 7.92
N GLY A 223 -12.85 27.64 8.84
CA GLY A 223 -12.91 26.48 9.74
C GLY A 223 -11.77 25.50 9.50
N LEU A 224 -11.14 25.06 10.60
CA LEU A 224 -10.28 23.88 10.71
C LEU A 224 -8.79 24.05 10.36
N THR A 225 -8.04 24.90 11.07
CA THR A 225 -6.61 24.59 11.29
C THR A 225 -6.53 23.51 12.36
N MET A 226 -5.93 22.34 12.12
CA MET A 226 -5.68 21.40 13.21
C MET A 226 -4.64 21.96 14.20
N CYS A 227 -4.82 21.66 15.48
CA CYS A 227 -3.95 22.16 16.55
C CYS A 227 -3.74 21.08 17.61
N ASN A 228 -2.59 21.12 18.28
CA ASN A 228 -2.32 20.32 19.47
C ASN A 228 -2.45 21.19 20.74
N SER A 229 -2.12 22.48 20.63
CA SER A 229 -2.22 23.48 21.70
C SER A 229 -2.64 24.85 21.17
N ASP A 230 -3.02 25.77 22.06
CA ASP A 230 -3.41 27.15 21.69
C ASP A 230 -2.26 27.94 21.04
N ALA A 231 -1.00 27.57 21.31
CA ALA A 231 0.15 28.19 20.66
C ALA A 231 0.14 28.00 19.14
N ASP A 232 -0.43 26.89 18.65
CA ASP A 232 -0.57 26.61 17.22
C ASP A 232 -1.57 27.56 16.52
N CYS A 233 -2.35 28.30 17.31
CA CYS A 233 -3.35 29.25 16.87
C CYS A 233 -2.89 30.71 17.02
N TYR A 234 -1.72 30.99 17.61
CA TYR A 234 -1.24 32.34 17.84
C TYR A 234 -0.96 33.09 16.52
N GLY A 235 -1.37 34.36 16.43
CA GLY A 235 -1.24 35.20 15.22
C GLY A 235 -2.25 34.91 14.11
N LYS A 236 -3.25 34.04 14.36
CA LYS A 236 -4.38 33.75 13.45
C LYS A 236 -5.64 34.48 13.92
N LEU A 237 -6.69 34.50 13.10
CA LEU A 237 -8.01 35.07 13.48
C LEU A 237 -8.74 34.25 14.57
N CYS A 238 -8.25 33.04 14.86
CA CYS A 238 -8.74 32.10 15.86
C CYS A 238 -7.65 31.89 16.91
N SER A 239 -7.99 31.82 18.20
CA SER A 239 -7.00 31.87 19.30
C SER A 239 -6.94 30.62 20.16
N ARG A 240 -7.87 29.67 20.01
CA ARG A 240 -7.96 28.49 20.86
C ARG A 240 -8.02 27.19 20.09
N CYS A 241 -7.38 26.17 20.64
CA CYS A 241 -7.40 24.83 20.12
C CYS A 241 -8.52 23.99 20.76
N VAL A 242 -9.57 23.71 19.99
CA VAL A 242 -10.81 23.11 20.48
C VAL A 242 -11.10 21.79 19.77
N SER A 243 -11.53 20.77 20.50
CA SER A 243 -12.00 19.52 19.89
C SER A 243 -13.25 19.78 19.03
N ASN A 244 -13.29 19.26 17.79
CA ASN A 244 -14.44 19.44 16.89
C ASN A 244 -15.41 18.26 16.88
N GLY A 245 -15.54 17.54 17.99
CA GLY A 245 -16.28 16.26 18.04
C GLY A 245 -15.56 15.08 17.37
N SER A 246 -14.44 15.33 16.68
CA SER A 246 -13.52 14.28 16.23
C SER A 246 -12.63 13.82 17.41
N PRO A 247 -12.49 12.51 17.68
CA PRO A 247 -11.53 12.00 18.65
C PRO A 247 -10.09 12.02 18.11
N PHE A 248 -9.90 12.32 16.82
CA PHE A 248 -8.61 12.19 16.15
C PHE A 248 -7.89 13.53 15.96
N PHE A 249 -8.59 14.66 16.00
CA PHE A 249 -8.00 15.98 15.81
C PHE A 249 -8.80 17.11 16.49
N LYS A 250 -8.09 18.16 16.90
CA LYS A 250 -8.63 19.44 17.40
C LYS A 250 -8.42 20.52 16.36
N ILE A 251 -9.15 21.63 16.46
CA ILE A 251 -9.13 22.74 15.51
C ILE A 251 -8.95 24.10 16.19
N CYS A 252 -8.29 25.04 15.52
CA CYS A 252 -8.28 26.44 15.93
C CYS A 252 -9.67 27.05 15.73
N LYS A 253 -10.22 27.64 16.80
CA LYS A 253 -11.45 28.44 16.86
C LYS A 253 -11.18 29.81 17.47
#